data_AF-A0A9W5LK09-F1
#
_entry.id   AF-A0A9W5LK09-F1
#
_cell.length_a   1.000
_cell.length_b   1.000
_cell.length_c   1.000
_cell.angle_alpha   90.00
_cell.angle_beta   90.00
_cell.angle_gamma   90.00
#
_symmetry.space_group_name_H-M   'P 1'
#
loop_
_entity.id
_entity.type
_entity.pdbx_description
1 polymer ?
#
loop_
_entity_poly.entity_id
_entity_poly.type
_entity_poly.pdbx_seq_one_letter_code
_entity_poly.pdbx_strand_id
1 'polypeptide(L)'
;MVNEPLFSCWAEIREQKLREKLTTAGTFLENSITFIIRYQQVKKATNNMHVLHDDELYEIKDILPNSQDKNLINVFAEKVS
;
A
#
# COMPACT_ATOMS: atom_id res chain seq x y z
N MET A 1 -4.19 5.25 22.71
CA MET A 1 -2.80 5.65 22.42
C MET A 1 -2.79 6.26 21.03
N VAL A 2 -2.28 7.48 20.86
CA VAL A 2 -2.04 8.04 19.53
C VAL A 2 -0.73 7.41 19.05
N ASN A 3 -0.80 6.53 18.06
CA ASN A 3 0.41 5.96 17.48
C ASN A 3 1.10 7.05 16.67
N GLU A 4 2.30 7.44 17.08
CA GLU A 4 3.11 8.38 16.30
C GLU A 4 3.55 7.73 14.96
N PRO A 5 3.51 8.47 13.84
CA PRO A 5 3.92 7.93 12.55
C PRO A 5 5.41 7.61 12.53
N LEU A 6 5.76 6.40 12.09
CA LEU A 6 7.16 5.94 12.00
C LEU A 6 8.00 6.78 11.02
N PHE A 7 7.37 7.22 9.93
CA PHE A 7 7.88 8.15 8.93
C PHE A 7 6.75 8.53 7.97
N SER A 8 6.97 9.56 7.15
CA SER A 8 6.06 9.96 6.05
C SER A 8 6.82 10.02 4.73
N CYS A 9 6.13 9.71 3.62
CA CYS A 9 6.69 9.85 2.28
C CYS A 9 5.59 10.17 1.26
N TRP A 10 5.99 10.61 0.07
CA TRP A 10 5.08 10.80 -1.07
C TRP A 10 4.68 9.44 -1.67
N ALA A 11 3.42 9.33 -2.08
CA ALA A 11 2.87 8.16 -2.73
C ALA A 11 1.97 8.55 -3.92
N GLU A 12 1.99 7.76 -4.99
CA GLU A 12 0.86 7.66 -5.92
C GLU A 12 -0.14 6.65 -5.34
N ILE A 13 -1.42 6.98 -5.41
CA ILE A 13 -2.50 6.11 -4.96
C ILE A 13 -3.19 5.56 -6.18
N ARG A 14 -3.29 4.23 -6.26
CA ARG A 14 -3.96 3.55 -7.35
C ARG A 14 -5.08 2.67 -6.81
N GLU A 15 -6.29 3.06 -7.15
CA GLU A 15 -7.46 2.19 -7.03
C GLU A 15 -7.44 1.11 -8.11
N GLN A 16 -7.94 -0.07 -7.77
CA GLN A 16 -8.10 -1.15 -8.73
C GLN A 16 -9.17 -0.83 -9.75
N LYS A 17 -8.82 -1.01 -11.03
CA LYS A 17 -9.80 -0.92 -12.12
C LYS A 17 -10.75 -2.11 -12.07
N LEU A 18 -11.95 -1.97 -12.64
CA LEU A 18 -12.96 -3.04 -12.67
C LEU A 18 -12.43 -4.38 -13.20
N ARG A 19 -11.59 -4.35 -14.24
CA ARG A 19 -10.94 -5.55 -14.80
C ARG A 19 -10.06 -6.25 -13.77
N GLU A 20 -9.30 -5.48 -12.99
CA GLU A 20 -8.41 -6.02 -11.96
C GLU A 20 -9.23 -6.64 -10.84
N LYS A 21 -10.30 -5.96 -10.39
CA LYS A 21 -11.25 -6.51 -9.40
C LYS A 21 -11.83 -7.87 -9.80
N LEU A 22 -12.19 -8.04 -11.08
CA LEU A 22 -12.69 -9.32 -11.59
C LEU A 22 -11.61 -10.42 -11.55
N THR A 23 -10.35 -10.08 -11.80
CA THR A 23 -9.24 -11.03 -11.77
C THR A 23 -8.70 -11.31 -10.37
N THR A 24 -8.94 -10.41 -9.41
CA THR A 24 -8.50 -10.53 -8.01
C THR A 24 -9.61 -11.02 -7.08
N ALA A 25 -10.82 -11.25 -7.59
CA ALA A 25 -11.94 -11.77 -6.82
C ALA A 25 -11.58 -13.07 -6.08
N GLY A 26 -11.86 -13.12 -4.78
CA GLY A 26 -11.50 -14.23 -3.89
C GLY A 26 -10.02 -14.24 -3.45
N THR A 27 -9.25 -13.21 -3.79
CA THR A 27 -7.87 -13.03 -3.29
C THR A 27 -7.79 -11.84 -2.34
N PHE A 28 -6.72 -11.75 -1.54
CA PHE A 28 -6.49 -10.59 -0.66
C PHE A 28 -6.41 -9.25 -1.41
N LEU A 29 -6.18 -9.28 -2.73
CA LEU A 29 -6.09 -8.08 -3.54
C LEU A 29 -7.46 -7.45 -3.80
N GLU A 30 -8.57 -8.20 -3.72
CA GLU A 30 -9.92 -7.73 -4.07
C GLU A 30 -10.31 -6.42 -3.37
N ASN A 31 -9.94 -6.28 -2.09
CA ASN A 31 -10.26 -5.11 -1.25
C ASN A 31 -9.05 -4.20 -1.00
N SER A 32 -7.95 -4.42 -1.69
CA SER A 32 -6.71 -3.69 -1.45
C SER A 32 -6.62 -2.40 -2.27
N ILE A 33 -6.11 -1.35 -1.64
CA ILE A 33 -5.61 -0.14 -2.29
C ILE A 33 -4.10 -0.27 -2.50
N THR A 34 -3.60 0.26 -3.62
CA THR A 34 -2.16 0.25 -3.90
C THR A 34 -1.56 1.62 -3.67
N PHE A 35 -0.59 1.71 -2.76
CA PHE A 35 0.29 2.87 -2.60
C PHE A 35 1.60 2.61 -3.32
N ILE A 36 1.94 3.43 -4.31
CA ILE A 36 3.21 3.34 -5.04
C ILE A 36 4.17 4.36 -4.44
N ILE A 37 5.25 3.88 -3.84
CA ILE A 37 6.27 4.72 -3.18
C ILE A 37 7.66 4.38 -3.72
N ARG A 38 8.65 5.25 -3.48
CA ARG A 38 10.04 4.91 -3.82
C ARG A 38 10.52 3.72 -2.99
N TYR A 39 11.35 2.87 -3.60
CA TYR A 39 12.03 1.76 -2.94
C TYR A 39 13.03 2.26 -1.88
N GLN A 40 13.85 3.24 -2.26
CA GLN A 40 14.81 3.86 -1.35
C GLN A 40 14.12 5.00 -0.58
N GLN A 41 13.95 4.78 0.72
CA GLN A 41 13.24 5.67 1.64
C GLN A 41 14.07 5.89 2.90
N VAL A 42 13.68 6.91 3.69
CA VAL A 42 14.25 7.18 5.02
C VAL A 42 14.13 5.96 5.93
N LYS A 43 13.06 5.16 5.75
CA LYS A 43 12.85 3.89 6.42
C LYS A 43 12.18 2.90 5.48
N LYS A 44 12.56 1.62 5.55
CA LYS A 44 11.98 0.55 4.73
C LYS A 44 10.55 0.24 5.21
N ALA A 45 9.58 0.26 4.30
CA ALA A 45 8.24 -0.25 4.55
C ALA A 45 8.25 -1.78 4.66
N THR A 46 7.46 -2.33 5.58
CA THR A 46 7.32 -3.79 5.82
C THR A 46 5.87 -4.14 6.12
N ASN A 47 5.47 -5.39 5.89
CA ASN A 47 4.09 -5.86 6.09
C ASN A 47 3.58 -5.76 7.55
N ASN A 48 4.46 -5.56 8.53
CA ASN A 48 4.08 -5.32 9.93
C ASN A 48 3.72 -3.85 10.23
N MET A 49 3.61 -3.00 9.20
CA MET A 49 3.30 -1.57 9.33
C MET A 49 1.89 -1.27 8.81
N HIS A 50 1.40 -0.09 9.18
CA HIS A 50 0.16 0.47 8.66
C HIS A 50 0.47 1.75 7.87
N VAL A 51 -0.40 2.07 6.92
CA VAL A 51 -0.42 3.36 6.21
C VAL A 51 -1.55 4.19 6.81
N LEU A 52 -1.24 5.41 7.25
CA LEU A 52 -2.23 6.43 7.61
C LEU A 52 -2.35 7.39 6.43
N HIS A 53 -3.54 7.49 5.84
CA HIS A 53 -3.81 8.36 4.71
C HIS A 53 -5.23 8.91 4.84
N ASP A 54 -5.40 10.24 4.75
CA ASP A 54 -6.68 10.94 4.87
C ASP A 54 -7.48 10.52 6.12
N ASP A 55 -6.79 10.46 7.27
CA ASP A 55 -7.31 10.02 8.57
C ASP A 55 -7.80 8.55 8.63
N GLU A 56 -7.55 7.78 7.58
CA GLU A 56 -7.89 6.36 7.47
C GLU A 56 -6.66 5.48 7.61
N LEU A 57 -6.80 4.38 8.35
CA LEU A 57 -5.73 3.43 8.61
C LEU A 57 -5.85 2.21 7.69
N TYR A 58 -4.75 1.82 7.08
CA TYR A 58 -4.66 0.66 6.21
C TYR A 58 -3.57 -0.29 6.68
N GLU A 59 -3.88 -1.59 6.80
CA GLU A 59 -2.90 -2.64 7.11
C GLU A 59 -2.18 -3.06 5.83
N ILE A 60 -0.85 -3.09 5.84
CA ILE A 60 -0.07 -3.55 4.67
C ILE A 60 -0.16 -5.07 4.56
N LYS A 61 -0.80 -5.55 3.49
CA LYS A 61 -0.94 -6.97 3.19
C LYS A 61 0.24 -7.52 2.42
N ASP A 62 0.78 -6.75 1.47
CA ASP A 62 1.92 -7.17 0.67
C ASP A 62 2.74 -5.99 0.12
N ILE A 63 4.00 -6.23 -0.23
CA ILE A 63 4.89 -5.26 -0.86
C ILE A 63 5.64 -5.94 -2.00
N LEU A 64 5.38 -5.48 -3.23
CA LEU A 64 6.01 -6.03 -4.43
C LEU A 64 6.83 -4.97 -5.17
N PRO A 65 7.90 -5.36 -5.89
CA PRO A 65 8.58 -4.45 -6.81
C PRO A 65 7.61 -3.89 -7.84
N ASN A 66 7.76 -2.62 -8.20
CA ASN A 66 7.00 -2.08 -9.31
C ASN A 66 7.60 -2.59 -10.64
N SER A 67 6.74 -3.12 -11.51
CA SER A 67 7.16 -3.74 -12.78
C SER A 67 7.61 -2.73 -13.85
N GLN A 68 7.21 -1.46 -13.71
CA GLN A 68 7.51 -0.39 -14.67
C GLN A 68 8.74 0.41 -14.27
N ASP A 69 8.96 0.62 -12.97
CA ASP A 69 10.12 1.35 -12.43
C ASP A 69 10.70 0.64 -11.20
N LYS A 70 11.94 0.15 -11.33
CA LYS A 70 12.67 -0.53 -10.24
C LYS A 70 12.95 0.36 -9.02
N ASN A 71 12.83 1.67 -9.16
CA ASN A 71 13.00 2.61 -8.05
C ASN A 71 11.70 2.78 -7.25
N LEU A 72 10.61 2.14 -7.66
CA LEU A 72 9.32 2.15 -7.00
C LEU A 72 8.95 0.76 -6.48
N ILE A 73 8.10 0.75 -5.46
CA ILE A 73 7.45 -0.45 -4.92
C ILE A 73 5.95 -0.21 -4.82
N ASN A 74 5.19 -1.28 -4.97
CA ASN A 74 3.75 -1.32 -4.78
C ASN A 74 3.47 -1.85 -3.38
N VAL A 75 2.84 -1.05 -2.54
CA VAL A 75 2.39 -1.41 -1.20
C VAL A 75 0.89 -1.66 -1.26
N PHE A 76 0.49 -2.92 -1.16
CA PHE A 76 -0.91 -3.34 -1.15
C PHE A 76 -1.41 -3.31 0.28
N ALA A 77 -2.46 -2.53 0.54
CA ALA A 77 -2.99 -2.35 1.88
C ALA A 77 -4.52 -2.44 1.88
N GLU A 78 -5.09 -2.87 2.99
CA GLU A 78 -6.53 -2.98 3.19
C GLU A 78 -6.95 -2.08 4.34
N LYS A 79 -8.11 -1.41 4.22
CA LYS A 79 -8.61 -0.52 5.25
C LYS A 79 -8.90 -1.31 6.53
N VAL A 80 -8.38 -0.82 7.66
CA VAL A 80 -8.70 -1.37 8.99
C VAL A 80 -10.14 -0.96 9.32
N SER A 81 -11.01 -1.94 9.55
CA SER A 81 -12.41 -1.72 9.94
C SER A 81 -12.56 -1.41 11.43
#